data_AF-A0A9D3YMJ6-F1
#
_entry.id   AF-A0A9D3YMJ6-F1
#
_cell.length_a   1.000
_cell.length_b   1.000
_cell.length_c   1.000
_cell.angle_alpha   90.00
_cell.angle_beta   90.00
_cell.angle_gamma   90.00
#
_symmetry.space_group_name_H-M   'P 1'
#
loop_
_entity.id
_entity.type
_entity.pdbx_description
1 polymer ?
#
loop_
_entity_poly.entity_id
_entity_poly.type
_entity_poly.pdbx_seq_one_letter_code
_entity_poly.pdbx_strand_id
1 'polypeptide(L)'
;MKLMLPEVISEKVSEVLLDKRKEELRANNMIFFNLKEAENGSSKERDIELLGEVKSSIGIDLDPSQLENVTRLGRLFPNSTKIRPIRLSIDQEGRNT
;
A
#
# COMPACT_ATOMS: atom_id res chain seq x y z
N MET A 1 -2.37 -32.14 -27.58
CA MET A 1 -3.44 -32.41 -26.62
C MET A 1 -3.58 -31.21 -25.70
N LYS A 2 -4.73 -30.52 -25.72
CA LYS A 2 -5.01 -29.42 -24.78
C LYS A 2 -5.55 -30.09 -23.51
N LEU A 3 -4.73 -30.14 -22.46
CA LEU A 3 -5.15 -30.61 -21.14
C LEU A 3 -6.22 -29.65 -20.61
N MET A 4 -7.48 -30.04 -20.68
CA MET A 4 -8.55 -29.34 -19.99
C MET A 4 -8.59 -29.85 -18.56
N LEU A 5 -8.28 -28.98 -17.62
CA LEU A 5 -8.46 -29.27 -16.20
C LEU A 5 -9.97 -29.39 -15.92
N PRO A 6 -10.42 -30.39 -15.14
CA PRO A 6 -11.79 -30.47 -14.65
C PRO A 6 -12.20 -29.15 -13.98
N GLU A 7 -13.41 -28.66 -14.24
CA GLU A 7 -13.91 -27.35 -13.80
C GLU A 7 -13.72 -27.12 -12.29
N VAL A 8 -13.91 -28.16 -11.48
CA VAL A 8 -13.73 -28.13 -10.02
C VAL A 8 -12.28 -27.85 -9.58
N ILE A 9 -11.29 -28.26 -10.38
CA ILE A 9 -9.87 -27.96 -10.14
C ILE A 9 -9.54 -26.54 -10.62
N SER A 10 -10.15 -26.11 -11.73
CA SER A 10 -9.98 -24.75 -12.28
C SER A 10 -10.42 -23.66 -11.30
N GLU A 11 -11.57 -23.83 -10.64
CA GLU A 11 -12.09 -22.86 -9.68
C GLU A 11 -11.21 -22.75 -8.42
N LYS A 12 -10.81 -23.89 -7.83
CA LYS A 12 -9.93 -23.89 -6.64
C LYS A 12 -8.54 -23.32 -6.90
N VAL A 13 -7.97 -23.59 -8.09
CA VAL A 13 -6.68 -22.99 -8.48
C VAL A 13 -6.81 -21.48 -8.64
N SER A 14 -7.95 -21.00 -9.16
CA SER A 14 -8.21 -19.56 -9.32
C SER A 14 -8.34 -18.82 -7.99
N GLU A 15 -9.03 -19.39 -7.00
CA GLU A 15 -9.14 -18.82 -5.65
C GLU A 15 -7.79 -18.75 -4.93
N VAL A 16 -7.00 -19.83 -4.98
CA VAL A 16 -5.66 -19.87 -4.37
C VAL A 16 -4.72 -18.83 -4.99
N LEU A 17 -4.80 -18.61 -6.30
CA LEU A 17 -4.00 -17.60 -6.99
C LEU A 17 -4.44 -16.18 -6.63
N LEU A 18 -5.74 -15.94 -6.47
CA LEU A 18 -6.27 -14.65 -6.02
C LEU A 18 -5.80 -14.31 -4.61
N ASP A 19 -5.83 -15.27 -3.70
CA ASP A 19 -5.42 -15.03 -2.31
C ASP A 19 -3.91 -14.84 -2.17
N LYS A 20 -3.10 -15.60 -2.91
CA LYS A 20 -1.66 -15.33 -3.01
C LYS A 20 -1.37 -13.93 -3.55
N ARG A 21 -2.06 -13.51 -4.62
CA ARG A 21 -1.91 -12.16 -5.19
C ARG A 21 -2.34 -11.08 -4.20
N LYS A 22 -3.39 -11.32 -3.41
CA LYS A 22 -3.80 -10.39 -2.33
C LYS A 22 -2.76 -10.33 -1.22
N GLU A 23 -2.15 -11.44 -0.83
CA GLU A 23 -1.08 -11.49 0.17
C GLU A 23 0.18 -10.78 -0.32
N GLU A 24 0.60 -11.02 -1.57
CA GLU A 24 1.70 -10.30 -2.22
C GLU A 24 1.43 -8.80 -2.27
N LEU A 25 0.22 -8.39 -2.67
CA LEU A 25 -0.19 -6.99 -2.65
C LEU A 25 -0.15 -6.40 -1.24
N ARG A 26 -0.59 -7.14 -0.20
CA ARG A 26 -0.52 -6.69 1.19
C ARG A 26 0.92 -6.57 1.69
N ALA A 27 1.79 -7.51 1.35
CA ALA A 27 3.20 -7.53 1.73
C ALA A 27 3.99 -6.33 1.18
N ASN A 28 3.52 -5.75 0.07
CA ASN A 28 4.11 -4.56 -0.54
C ASN A 28 3.56 -3.24 0.01
N ASN A 29 2.72 -3.26 1.05
CA ASN A 29 2.23 -2.05 1.67
C ASN A 29 2.90 -1.80 3.01
N MET A 30 3.35 -0.57 3.21
CA MET A 30 3.76 -0.07 4.51
C MET A 30 2.67 0.85 5.06
N ILE A 31 2.36 0.70 6.35
CA ILE A 31 1.35 1.52 7.03
C ILE A 31 2.00 2.26 8.19
N PHE A 32 1.90 3.58 8.15
CA PHE A 32 2.42 4.48 9.16
C PHE A 32 1.26 5.05 9.98
N PHE A 33 1.39 4.98 11.31
CA PHE A 33 0.38 5.47 12.25
C PHE A 33 0.87 6.76 12.93
N ASN A 34 -0.07 7.54 13.47
CA ASN A 34 0.20 8.73 14.28
C ASN A 34 1.00 9.86 13.59
N LEU A 35 1.00 9.93 12.25
CA LEU A 35 1.53 11.07 11.51
C LEU A 35 0.46 12.15 11.35
N LYS A 36 0.70 13.36 11.85
CA LYS A 36 -0.28 14.47 11.87
C LYS A 36 -0.97 14.65 10.51
N GLU A 37 -2.29 14.88 10.52
CA GLU A 37 -3.03 15.26 9.31
C GLU A 37 -2.69 16.70 8.93
N ALA A 38 -2.73 17.01 7.64
CA ALA A 38 -2.65 18.40 7.18
C ALA A 38 -3.95 19.16 7.53
N GLU A 39 -3.83 20.42 7.94
CA GLU A 39 -4.97 21.26 8.39
C GLU A 39 -6.09 21.39 7.34
N ASN A 40 -5.76 21.26 6.05
CA ASN A 40 -6.71 21.36 4.93
C ASN A 40 -6.99 20.05 4.18
N GLY A 41 -6.84 18.89 4.85
CA GLY A 41 -7.26 17.61 4.29
C GLY A 41 -6.48 17.17 3.05
N SER A 42 -5.44 16.36 3.27
CA SER A 42 -4.70 15.62 2.23
C SER A 42 -4.00 16.47 1.16
N SER A 43 -2.99 17.26 1.55
CA SER A 43 -1.87 17.49 0.64
C SER A 43 -1.01 16.22 0.65
N LYS A 44 -1.04 15.46 -0.44
CA LYS A 44 -0.18 14.28 -0.64
C LYS A 44 1.30 14.67 -0.44
N GLU A 45 1.66 15.89 -0.83
CA GLU A 45 2.99 16.47 -0.67
C GLU A 45 3.39 16.54 0.81
N ARG A 46 2.47 16.95 1.69
CA ARG A 46 2.73 16.99 3.14
C ARG A 46 2.90 15.59 3.73
N ASP A 47 2.14 14.62 3.26
CA ASP A 47 2.28 13.22 3.67
C ASP A 47 3.63 12.63 3.22
N ILE A 48 4.09 12.97 2.01
CA ILE A 48 5.41 12.60 1.49
C ILE A 48 6.53 13.24 2.33
N GLU A 49 6.40 14.52 2.68
CA GLU A 49 7.36 15.22 3.53
C GLU A 49 7.49 14.56 4.91
N LEU A 50 6.36 14.25 5.55
CA LEU A 50 6.33 13.54 6.84
C LEU A 50 7.00 12.17 6.76
N LEU A 51 6.77 11.41 5.68
CA LEU A 51 7.47 10.14 5.45
C LEU A 51 8.97 10.36 5.26
N GLY A 52 9.37 11.44 4.58
CA GLY A 52 10.76 11.86 4.42
C GLY A 52 11.48 12.18 5.74
N GLU A 53 10.80 12.82 6.69
CA GLU A 53 11.34 13.09 8.03
C GLU A 53 11.52 11.80 8.84
N VAL A 54 10.55 10.89 8.73
CA VAL A 54 10.54 9.66 9.52
C VAL A 54 11.53 8.63 8.97
N LYS A 55 11.72 8.55 7.64
CA LYS A 55 12.55 7.51 7.00
C LYS A 55 13.96 7.43 7.57
N SER A 56 14.59 8.59 7.82
CA SER A 56 15.92 8.68 8.45
C SER A 56 15.90 8.21 9.91
N SER A 57 14.80 8.43 10.63
CA SER A 57 14.65 8.06 12.04
C SER A 57 14.40 6.56 12.25
N ILE A 58 13.76 5.88 11.29
CA ILE A 58 13.45 4.45 11.36
C ILE A 58 14.39 3.58 10.52
N GLY A 59 15.40 4.17 9.88
CA GLY A 59 16.39 3.46 9.08
C GLY A 59 15.84 2.82 7.81
N ILE A 60 14.78 3.41 7.23
CA ILE A 60 14.18 2.92 5.99
C ILE A 60 14.60 3.85 4.85
N ASP A 61 15.18 3.28 3.80
CA ASP A 61 15.44 4.01 2.58
C ASP A 61 14.20 3.95 1.68
N LEU A 62 13.53 5.09 1.51
CA LEU A 62 12.35 5.22 0.65
C LEU A 62 12.77 5.95 -0.62
N ASP A 63 12.66 5.24 -1.75
CA ASP A 63 12.88 5.78 -3.08
C ASP A 63 11.77 6.79 -3.40
N PRO A 64 12.10 8.00 -3.90
CA PRO A 64 11.13 8.95 -4.42
C PRO A 64 10.05 8.36 -5.34
N SER A 65 10.38 7.36 -6.16
CA SER A 65 9.42 6.67 -7.04
C SER A 65 8.30 5.97 -6.25
N GLN A 66 8.61 5.45 -5.06
CA GLN A 66 7.63 4.80 -4.19
C GLN A 66 6.68 5.84 -3.55
N LEU A 67 7.17 7.06 -3.32
CA LEU A 67 6.40 8.14 -2.68
C LEU A 67 5.21 8.61 -3.54
N GLU A 68 5.17 8.24 -4.82
CA GLU A 68 4.01 8.46 -5.69
C GLU A 68 2.78 7.64 -5.26
N ASN A 69 2.96 6.55 -4.52
CA ASN A 69 1.90 5.62 -4.10
C ASN A 69 1.45 5.82 -2.64
N VAL A 70 1.55 7.05 -2.14
CA VAL A 70 1.18 7.45 -0.78
C VAL A 70 -0.30 7.88 -0.71
N THR A 71 -1.05 7.29 0.24
CA THR A 71 -2.48 7.59 0.46
C THR A 71 -2.87 7.47 1.93
N ARG A 72 -3.81 8.28 2.41
CA ARG A 72 -4.40 8.10 3.76
C ARG A 72 -5.50 7.04 3.75
N LEU A 73 -5.49 6.15 4.73
CA LEU A 73 -6.47 5.08 4.86
C LEU A 73 -7.74 5.57 5.57
N GLY A 74 -8.88 5.42 4.90
CA GLY A 74 -10.20 5.74 5.45
C GLY A 74 -10.71 7.14 5.10
N ARG A 75 -11.98 7.39 5.41
CA ARG A 75 -12.65 8.66 5.12
C ARG A 75 -12.29 9.70 6.18
N LEU A 76 -12.06 10.93 5.74
CA LEU A 76 -11.97 12.06 6.65
C LEU A 76 -13.38 12.38 7.15
N PHE A 77 -13.60 12.28 8.46
CA PHE A 77 -14.86 12.68 9.07
C PHE A 77 -14.73 14.11 9.60
N PRO A 78 -15.72 14.99 9.36
CA PRO A 78 -15.75 16.31 9.97
C PRO A 78 -15.63 16.19 11.50
N ASN A 79 -14.71 16.94 12.11
CA ASN A 79 -14.42 16.92 13.56
C ASN A 79 -13.78 15.62 14.11
N SER A 80 -13.27 14.72 13.26
CA SER A 80 -12.48 13.59 13.74
C SER A 80 -11.17 14.06 14.34
N THR A 81 -10.94 13.72 15.61
CA THR A 81 -9.63 13.85 16.28
C THR A 81 -8.70 12.68 15.97
N LYS A 82 -9.21 11.63 15.32
CA LYS A 82 -8.44 10.45 14.94
C LYS A 82 -7.63 10.74 13.68
N ILE A 83 -6.32 10.58 13.80
CA ILE A 83 -5.35 10.66 12.71
C ILE A 83 -5.50 9.40 11.84
N ARG A 84 -5.68 9.56 10.53
CA ARG A 84 -5.73 8.39 9.62
C ARG A 84 -4.33 7.85 9.35
N PRO A 85 -4.17 6.53 9.25
CA PRO A 85 -2.89 5.95 8.84
C PRO A 85 -2.50 6.37 7.43
N ILE A 86 -1.20 6.49 7.16
CA ILE A 86 -0.67 6.64 5.81
C ILE A 86 -0.29 5.25 5.29
N ARG A 87 -0.82 4.89 4.13
CA ARG A 87 -0.40 3.73 3.35
C ARG A 87 0.56 4.18 2.25
N LEU A 88 1.69 3.50 2.18
CA LEU A 88 2.62 3.52 1.05
C LEU A 88 2.53 2.17 0.34
N SER A 89 2.29 2.18 -0.98
CA SER A 89 2.29 0.95 -1.79
C SER A 89 3.55 0.89 -2.63
N ILE A 90 4.32 -0.18 -2.50
CA ILE A 90 5.55 -0.36 -3.26
C ILE A 90 5.22 -1.20 -4.49
N ASP A 91 5.33 -0.63 -5.69
CA ASP A 91 5.18 -1.42 -6.91
C ASP A 91 6.38 -2.34 -7.10
N GLN A 92 6.11 -3.62 -7.37
CA GLN A 92 7.12 -4.65 -7.63
C GLN A 92 7.62 -4.67 -9.08
N GLU A 93 7.37 -3.61 -9.88
CA GLU A 93 7.72 -3.59 -11.31
C GLU A 93 9.23 -3.74 -11.61
N GLY A 94 10.10 -3.70 -10.59
CA GLY A 94 11.53 -3.96 -10.74
C GLY A 94 12.01 -5.42 -10.70
N ARG A 95 11.13 -6.44 -10.65
CA ARG A 95 11.56 -7.87 -10.62
C ARG A 95 11.39 -8.64 -11.93
N ASN A 96 11.22 -7.96 -13.06
CA ASN A 96 11.17 -8.57 -14.40
C ASN A 96 12.21 -7.95 -15.35
N THR A 97 13.49 -7.99 -14.95
CA THR A 97 14.62 -7.91 -15.90
C THR A 97 15.60 -9.04 -15.61
#